data_AF-A0A523CB96-F1
#
_entry.id   AF-A0A523CB96-F1
#
_cell.length_a   1.000
_cell.length_b   1.000
_cell.length_c   1.000
_cell.angle_alpha   90.00
_cell.angle_beta   90.00
_cell.angle_gamma   90.00
#
_symmetry.space_group_name_H-M   'P 1'
#
loop_
_entity.id
_entity.type
_entity.pdbx_description
1 polymer ?
#
loop_
_entity_poly.entity_id
_entity_poly.type
_entity_poly.pdbx_seq_one_letter_code
_entity_poly.pdbx_strand_id
1 'polypeptide(L)'
;MSQSRRARTCGPLGWAWSPGSGGPAMKHRDEGFTLVELMTVVLILGVLVMIAVPAFVNSRRAAAETACLANRAVVSKADFSYYLQSGTWSPGIASLVGSWIKSTPTCPESGVYTWIDEPTAEQPLRTLGCSVHYFPVKSLTPLGSTFSEISRGMIERMLAYYAKNGRWPSSRPPASYTDLGLTAADWAKAVEHLNYTPGGTKVSVTPEKGYVITVVDVKGKTRTLKAGEQDIFYDAKTAKWYYKEVNKGNVVDIATIQVQPAKK
;
A
#
# COMPACT_ATOMS: atom_id res chain seq x y z
N MET A 1 54.98 46.13 5.62
CA MET A 1 54.44 45.17 6.61
C MET A 1 53.84 44.00 5.85
N SER A 2 54.62 42.92 5.74
CA SER A 2 54.32 41.71 4.95
C SER A 2 53.88 40.60 5.90
N GLN A 3 52.73 39.98 5.65
CA GLN A 3 52.36 38.73 6.32
C GLN A 3 52.13 37.64 5.27
N SER A 4 53.18 36.86 5.04
CA SER A 4 53.15 35.59 4.33
C SER A 4 52.43 34.54 5.18
N ARG A 5 51.27 34.04 4.74
CA ARG A 5 50.67 32.84 5.34
C ARG A 5 51.39 31.61 4.79
N ARG A 6 52.15 30.93 5.64
CA ARG A 6 52.86 29.68 5.33
C ARG A 6 51.86 28.54 5.15
N ALA A 7 52.02 27.79 4.07
CA ALA A 7 51.40 26.49 3.88
C ALA A 7 51.91 25.52 4.95
N ARG A 8 51.00 24.86 5.67
CA ARG A 8 51.34 23.73 6.54
C ARG A 8 51.51 22.53 5.63
N THR A 9 52.77 22.17 5.36
CA THR A 9 53.13 20.89 4.76
C THR A 9 52.80 19.78 5.78
N CYS A 10 51.92 18.86 5.40
CA CYS A 10 51.82 17.56 6.07
C CYS A 10 53.12 16.79 5.83
N GLY A 11 54.04 16.83 6.79
CA GLY A 11 55.14 15.86 6.85
C GLY A 11 54.61 14.51 7.35
N PRO A 12 55.17 13.37 6.92
CA PRO A 12 54.74 12.08 7.42
C PRO A 12 55.19 11.98 8.88
N LEU A 13 54.22 11.79 9.79
CA LEU A 13 54.49 11.40 11.16
C LEU A 13 55.11 10.00 11.14
N GLY A 14 56.45 9.95 11.16
CA GLY A 14 57.22 8.73 11.36
C GLY A 14 57.05 8.24 12.79
N TRP A 15 56.15 7.28 12.99
CA TRP A 15 56.06 6.48 14.20
C TRP A 15 57.16 5.43 14.15
N ALA A 16 58.28 5.70 14.81
CA ALA A 16 59.35 4.74 15.01
C ALA A 16 58.86 3.64 15.96
N TRP A 17 58.50 2.48 15.40
CA TRP A 17 58.18 1.27 16.14
C TRP A 17 59.49 0.62 16.62
N SER A 18 59.67 0.52 17.94
CA SER A 18 60.77 -0.23 18.56
C SER A 18 60.26 -1.64 18.87
N PRO A 19 60.83 -2.73 18.32
CA PRO A 19 60.37 -4.08 18.62
C PRO A 19 60.81 -4.45 20.04
N GLY A 20 59.86 -4.32 20.98
CA GLY A 20 59.97 -4.89 22.31
C GLY A 20 60.09 -6.41 22.25
N SER A 21 61.09 -6.91 22.96
CA SER A 21 61.43 -8.32 23.22
C SER A 21 60.20 -9.21 23.43
N GLY A 22 60.19 -10.35 22.72
CA GLY A 22 59.12 -11.35 22.73
C GLY A 22 58.69 -11.79 24.13
N GLY A 23 57.47 -11.44 24.49
CA GLY A 23 56.71 -12.16 25.50
C GLY A 23 56.32 -13.57 25.00
N PRO A 24 55.99 -14.50 25.91
CA PRO A 24 55.68 -15.88 25.53
C PRO A 24 54.54 -15.90 24.52
N ALA A 25 54.77 -16.56 23.38
CA ALA A 25 53.76 -16.78 22.36
C ALA A 25 52.53 -17.43 23.01
N MET A 26 51.41 -16.69 23.07
CA MET A 26 50.12 -17.29 23.39
C MET A 26 49.84 -18.34 22.33
N LYS A 27 49.93 -19.60 22.72
CA LYS A 27 49.53 -20.75 21.92
C LYS A 27 48.05 -20.57 21.61
N HIS A 28 47.74 -20.08 20.40
CA HIS A 28 46.38 -20.08 19.87
C HIS A 28 45.91 -21.53 19.94
N ARG A 29 44.91 -21.79 20.80
CA ARG A 29 44.18 -23.04 20.76
C ARG A 29 43.26 -22.92 19.56
N ASP A 30 43.63 -23.58 18.48
CA ASP A 30 42.75 -23.78 17.34
C ASP A 30 41.65 -24.75 17.77
N GLU A 31 40.61 -24.22 18.43
CA GLU A 31 39.39 -24.96 18.73
C GLU A 31 38.61 -25.11 17.42
N GLY A 32 38.56 -26.34 16.91
CA GLY A 32 37.79 -26.66 15.71
C GLY A 32 36.28 -26.58 15.99
N PHE A 33 35.54 -25.91 15.11
CA PHE A 33 34.08 -25.86 15.16
C PHE A 33 33.47 -27.27 15.21
N THR A 34 32.55 -27.49 16.15
CA THR A 34 31.85 -28.78 16.21
C THR A 34 30.83 -28.88 15.07
N LEU A 35 30.63 -30.10 14.55
CA LEU A 35 29.65 -30.33 13.47
C LEU A 35 28.24 -29.92 13.90
N VAL A 36 27.90 -30.12 15.18
CA VAL A 36 26.60 -29.75 15.76
C VAL A 36 26.40 -28.23 15.78
N GLU A 37 27.45 -27.47 16.09
CA GLU A 37 27.42 -26.00 16.14
C GLU A 37 27.19 -25.38 14.76
N LEU A 38 27.77 -25.97 13.71
CA LEU A 38 27.48 -25.55 12.34
C LEU A 38 26.03 -25.90 11.93
N MET A 39 25.55 -27.08 12.32
CA MET A 39 24.19 -27.54 11.97
C MET A 39 23.08 -26.67 12.58
N THR A 40 23.22 -26.27 13.84
CA THR A 40 22.22 -25.41 14.49
C THR A 40 22.20 -24.00 13.89
N VAL A 41 23.37 -23.47 13.51
CA VAL A 41 23.48 -22.16 12.84
C VAL A 41 22.76 -22.16 11.50
N VAL A 42 23.00 -23.15 10.63
CA VAL A 42 22.32 -23.20 9.32
C VAL A 42 20.81 -23.44 9.47
N LEU A 43 20.39 -24.18 10.50
CA LEU A 43 18.97 -24.37 10.81
C LEU A 43 18.29 -23.05 11.20
N ILE A 44 18.90 -22.28 12.11
CA ILE A 44 18.35 -20.98 12.54
C ILE A 44 18.35 -19.98 11.38
N LEU A 45 19.44 -19.92 10.60
CA LEU A 45 19.52 -19.07 9.41
C LEU A 45 18.44 -19.43 8.38
N GLY A 46 18.13 -20.71 8.20
CA GLY A 46 17.06 -21.16 7.31
C GLY A 46 15.69 -20.62 7.70
N VAL A 47 15.35 -20.66 9.00
CA VAL A 47 14.08 -20.12 9.50
C VAL A 47 14.01 -18.60 9.32
N LEU A 48 15.10 -17.89 9.62
CA LEU A 48 15.17 -16.43 9.45
C LEU A 48 14.99 -16.00 7.99
N VAL A 49 15.67 -16.68 7.05
CA VAL A 49 15.56 -16.37 5.62
C VAL A 49 14.14 -16.61 5.10
N MET A 50 13.46 -17.68 5.56
CA MET A 50 12.10 -18.00 5.14
C MET A 50 11.10 -16.87 5.46
N ILE A 51 11.27 -16.18 6.59
CA ILE A 51 10.42 -15.05 6.98
C ILE A 51 10.90 -13.74 6.32
N ALA A 52 12.22 -13.53 6.24
CA ALA A 52 12.80 -12.29 5.77
C ALA A 52 12.61 -12.05 4.26
N VAL A 53 12.74 -13.09 3.42
CA VAL A 53 12.66 -12.96 1.96
C VAL A 53 11.31 -12.43 1.47
N PRO A 54 10.13 -13.00 1.83
CA PRO A 54 8.85 -12.48 1.34
C PRO A 54 8.58 -11.05 1.82
N ALA A 55 8.95 -10.74 3.08
CA ALA A 55 8.82 -9.38 3.61
C ALA A 55 9.69 -8.38 2.85
N PHE A 56 10.93 -8.75 2.53
CA PHE A 56 11.84 -7.92 1.75
C PHE A 56 11.36 -7.73 0.30
N VAL A 57 10.89 -8.79 -0.37
CA VAL A 57 10.35 -8.70 -1.72
C VAL A 57 9.13 -7.78 -1.78
N ASN A 58 8.21 -7.89 -0.82
CA ASN A 58 7.04 -7.02 -0.75
C ASN A 58 7.44 -5.56 -0.50
N SER A 59 8.39 -5.31 0.40
CA SER A 59 8.92 -3.97 0.65
C SER A 59 9.57 -3.36 -0.60
N ARG A 60 10.35 -4.16 -1.34
CA ARG A 60 10.96 -3.74 -2.61
C ARG A 60 9.92 -3.39 -3.68
N ARG A 61 8.87 -4.20 -3.84
CA ARG A 61 7.76 -3.92 -4.77
C ARG A 61 7.02 -2.63 -4.42
N ALA A 62 6.69 -2.42 -3.14
CA ALA A 62 6.06 -1.19 -2.69
C ALA A 62 6.95 0.05 -2.93
N ALA A 63 8.26 -0.07 -2.71
CA ALA A 63 9.22 0.99 -3.03
C ALA A 63 9.31 1.25 -4.54
N ALA A 64 9.25 0.20 -5.38
CA ALA A 64 9.25 0.32 -6.83
C ALA A 64 7.98 1.02 -7.35
N GLU A 65 6.81 0.68 -6.80
CA GLU A 65 5.53 1.30 -7.14
C GLU A 65 5.51 2.80 -6.79
N THR A 66 5.94 3.15 -5.57
CA THR A 66 6.01 4.55 -5.11
C THR A 66 7.01 5.38 -5.93
N ALA A 67 8.17 4.80 -6.29
CA ALA A 67 9.12 5.45 -7.19
C ALA A 67 8.54 5.62 -8.61
N CYS A 68 7.81 4.63 -9.11
CA CYS A 68 7.15 4.70 -10.42
C CYS A 68 6.08 5.81 -10.46
N LEU A 69 5.30 5.95 -9.38
CA LEU A 69 4.32 7.02 -9.20
C LEU A 69 5.01 8.39 -9.20
N ALA A 70 6.11 8.55 -8.44
CA ALA A 70 6.88 9.78 -8.39
C ALA A 70 7.44 10.17 -9.77
N ASN A 71 7.99 9.20 -10.50
CA ASN A 71 8.49 9.38 -11.86
C ASN A 71 7.39 9.89 -12.81
N ARG A 72 6.20 9.27 -12.76
CA ARG A 72 5.06 9.70 -13.58
C ARG A 72 4.63 11.12 -13.26
N ALA A 73 4.57 11.48 -11.97
CA ALA A 73 4.21 12.82 -11.55
C ALA A 73 5.21 13.89 -12.04
N VAL A 74 6.51 13.59 -12.06
CA VAL A 74 7.53 14.48 -12.61
C VAL A 74 7.32 14.71 -14.10
N VAL A 75 7.09 13.64 -14.87
CA VAL A 75 6.88 13.73 -16.32
C VAL A 75 5.58 14.45 -16.66
N SER A 76 4.48 14.16 -15.97
CA SER A 76 3.20 14.86 -16.18
C SER A 76 3.31 16.36 -15.87
N LYS A 77 4.04 16.75 -14.82
CA LYS A 77 4.30 18.16 -14.53
C LYS A 77 5.11 18.83 -15.64
N ALA A 78 6.15 18.15 -16.14
CA ALA A 78 6.95 18.64 -17.24
C ALA A 78 6.15 18.82 -18.53
N ASP A 79 5.27 17.87 -18.87
CA ASP A 79 4.38 17.98 -20.03
C ASP A 79 3.41 19.16 -19.89
N PHE A 80 2.87 19.38 -18.69
CA PHE A 80 2.05 20.55 -18.42
C PHE A 80 2.83 21.86 -18.55
N SER A 81 4.07 21.92 -18.05
CA SER A 81 4.94 23.10 -18.23
C SER A 81 5.28 23.36 -19.70
N TYR A 82 5.43 22.30 -20.51
CA TYR A 82 5.59 22.41 -21.95
C TYR A 82 4.34 22.99 -22.62
N TYR A 83 3.15 22.51 -22.24
CA TYR A 83 1.87 23.02 -22.74
C TYR A 83 1.68 24.51 -22.44
N LEU A 84 2.00 24.94 -21.21
CA LEU A 84 1.90 26.35 -20.83
C LEU A 84 2.78 27.28 -21.67
N GLN A 85 3.88 26.79 -22.23
CA GLN A 85 4.80 27.59 -23.05
C GLN A 85 4.51 27.51 -24.55
N SER A 86 4.15 26.33 -25.04
CA SER A 86 3.99 26.08 -26.48
C SER A 86 2.54 26.11 -26.95
N GLY A 87 1.56 26.12 -26.03
CA GLY A 87 0.14 26.00 -26.34
C GLY A 87 -0.28 24.63 -26.89
N THR A 88 0.64 23.66 -26.95
CA THR A 88 0.41 22.32 -27.49
C THR A 88 1.02 21.26 -26.56
N TRP A 89 0.51 20.04 -26.59
CA TRP A 89 1.05 18.95 -25.79
C TRP A 89 2.35 18.41 -26.38
N SER A 90 3.22 17.83 -25.54
CA SER A 90 4.47 17.30 -26.06
C SER A 90 4.23 16.12 -27.01
N PRO A 91 4.98 16.03 -28.12
CA PRO A 91 4.92 14.90 -29.05
C PRO A 91 5.39 13.59 -28.40
N GLY A 92 6.10 13.65 -27.28
CA GLY A 92 6.46 12.48 -26.47
C GLY A 92 7.30 12.84 -25.25
N ILE A 93 7.54 11.84 -24.39
CA ILE A 93 8.34 12.04 -23.18
C ILE A 93 9.78 12.47 -23.52
N ALA A 94 10.32 11.98 -24.64
CA ALA A 94 11.67 12.32 -25.09
C ALA A 94 11.84 13.83 -25.37
N SER A 95 10.82 14.53 -25.88
CA SER A 95 10.90 15.97 -26.15
C SER A 95 10.91 16.83 -24.89
N LEU A 96 10.62 16.25 -23.72
CA LEU A 96 10.68 16.95 -22.43
C LEU A 96 12.09 16.94 -21.82
N VAL A 97 12.96 16.05 -22.31
CA VAL A 97 14.32 15.88 -21.77
C VAL A 97 15.19 17.08 -22.09
N GLY A 98 16.01 17.50 -21.12
CA GLY A 98 16.91 18.65 -21.20
C GLY A 98 16.25 19.91 -20.63
N SER A 99 15.07 20.28 -21.16
CA SER A 99 14.39 21.51 -20.74
C SER A 99 13.54 21.34 -19.48
N TRP A 100 12.77 20.26 -19.36
CA TRP A 100 11.81 20.07 -18.25
C TRP A 100 12.12 18.88 -17.36
N ILE A 101 12.76 17.84 -17.90
CA ILE A 101 13.26 16.69 -17.12
C ILE A 101 14.72 16.42 -17.46
N LYS A 102 15.52 16.01 -16.47
CA LYS A 102 16.97 15.75 -16.67
C LYS A 102 17.24 14.56 -17.58
N SER A 103 16.42 13.52 -17.48
CA SER A 103 16.49 12.30 -18.26
C SER A 103 15.12 11.65 -18.29
N THR A 104 14.88 10.75 -19.25
CA THR A 104 13.66 9.93 -19.24
C THR A 104 13.71 8.99 -18.04
N PRO A 105 12.77 9.07 -17.09
CA PRO A 105 12.76 8.15 -15.97
C PRO A 105 12.44 6.74 -16.46
N THR A 106 13.07 5.75 -15.85
CA THR A 106 12.79 4.34 -16.07
C THR A 106 11.99 3.79 -14.90
N CYS A 107 11.08 2.86 -15.18
CA CYS A 107 10.37 2.15 -14.12
C CYS A 107 11.35 1.19 -13.41
N PRO A 108 11.37 1.13 -12.07
CA PRO A 108 12.24 0.22 -11.33
C PRO A 108 11.99 -1.27 -11.62
N GLU A 109 10.81 -1.62 -12.12
CA GLU A 109 10.44 -2.98 -12.56
C GLU A 109 10.37 -3.10 -14.08
N SER A 110 11.16 -2.29 -14.81
CA SER A 110 11.30 -2.35 -16.27
C SER A 110 10.02 -2.05 -17.10
N GLY A 111 9.02 -1.43 -16.49
CA GLY A 111 7.86 -0.92 -17.20
C GLY A 111 8.15 0.26 -18.14
N VAL A 112 7.32 0.39 -19.17
CA VAL A 112 7.37 1.46 -20.18
C VAL A 112 6.32 2.51 -19.84
N TYR A 113 6.71 3.78 -19.91
CA TYR A 113 5.79 4.90 -19.74
C TYR A 113 5.14 5.30 -21.06
N THR A 114 3.82 5.42 -21.06
CA THR A 114 3.05 5.86 -22.23
C THR A 114 1.93 6.80 -21.82
N TRP A 115 1.59 7.74 -22.69
CA TRP A 115 0.37 8.53 -22.55
C TRP A 115 -0.82 7.64 -22.88
N ILE A 116 -1.80 7.58 -21.99
CA ILE A 116 -2.97 6.68 -22.14
C ILE A 116 -4.23 7.42 -22.56
N ASP A 117 -4.33 8.72 -22.26
CA ASP A 117 -5.50 9.54 -22.56
C ASP A 117 -5.10 10.83 -23.28
N GLU A 118 -6.01 11.33 -24.11
CA GLU A 118 -5.98 12.69 -24.64
C GLU A 118 -6.74 13.63 -23.69
N PRO A 119 -6.30 14.88 -23.54
CA PRO A 119 -6.90 15.82 -22.62
C PRO A 119 -8.30 16.23 -23.13
N THR A 120 -9.28 16.21 -22.22
CA THR A 120 -10.68 16.57 -22.51
C THR A 120 -11.07 17.84 -21.75
N ALA A 121 -12.25 18.40 -22.04
CA ALA A 121 -12.78 19.56 -21.32
C ALA A 121 -12.96 19.30 -19.80
N GLU A 122 -13.14 18.03 -19.41
CA GLU A 122 -13.32 17.61 -18.01
C GLU A 122 -11.99 17.23 -17.33
N GLN A 123 -11.00 16.79 -18.12
CA GLN A 123 -9.65 16.44 -17.65
C GLN A 123 -8.59 17.17 -18.49
N PRO A 124 -8.18 18.38 -18.07
CA PRO A 124 -7.30 19.23 -18.87
C PRO A 124 -5.84 18.76 -18.86
N LEU A 125 -5.51 17.65 -18.17
CA LEU A 125 -4.16 17.11 -18.09
C LEU A 125 -4.12 15.72 -18.74
N ARG A 126 -3.05 15.44 -19.49
CA ARG A 126 -2.78 14.11 -20.01
C ARG A 126 -2.34 13.17 -18.90
N THR A 127 -2.85 11.95 -18.94
CA THR A 127 -2.45 10.90 -18.01
C THR A 127 -1.28 10.10 -18.56
N LEU A 128 -0.19 10.02 -17.79
CA LEU A 128 0.91 9.10 -18.06
C LEU A 128 0.66 7.78 -17.34
N GLY A 129 0.65 6.67 -18.05
CA GLY A 129 0.59 5.30 -17.52
C GLY A 129 1.96 4.61 -17.52
N CYS A 130 2.08 3.51 -16.78
CA CYS A 130 3.22 2.59 -16.83
C CYS A 130 2.68 1.18 -17.14
N SER A 131 3.39 0.42 -17.99
CA SER A 131 2.98 -0.94 -18.38
C SER A 131 3.03 -1.97 -17.24
N VAL A 132 3.82 -1.72 -16.19
CA VAL A 132 3.99 -2.62 -15.03
C VAL A 132 3.20 -2.13 -13.83
N HIS A 133 3.29 -0.83 -13.52
CA HIS A 133 2.53 -0.19 -12.43
C HIS A 133 1.42 0.66 -13.03
N TYR A 134 0.33 0.00 -13.45
CA TYR A 134 -0.84 0.73 -13.93
C TYR A 134 -1.53 1.44 -12.75
N PHE A 135 -1.55 2.78 -12.80
CA PHE A 135 -2.28 3.75 -11.95
C PHE A 135 -2.24 3.56 -10.40
N PRO A 136 -1.95 4.59 -9.59
CA PRO A 136 -2.70 4.73 -8.33
C PRO A 136 -4.09 5.24 -8.71
N VAL A 137 -4.99 4.36 -9.17
CA VAL A 137 -6.37 4.78 -9.48
C VAL A 137 -6.81 5.69 -8.35
N LYS A 138 -7.26 6.91 -8.67
CA LYS A 138 -7.91 7.75 -7.66
C LYS A 138 -8.93 6.83 -7.01
N SER A 139 -8.72 6.54 -5.73
CA SER A 139 -9.46 5.49 -5.08
C SER A 139 -10.94 5.82 -5.23
N LEU A 140 -11.75 4.82 -5.61
CA LEU A 140 -13.19 5.04 -5.86
C LEU A 140 -13.86 5.70 -4.65
N THR A 141 -13.29 5.45 -3.47
CA THR A 141 -13.66 6.07 -2.20
C THR A 141 -12.43 6.62 -1.48
N PRO A 142 -12.60 7.47 -0.44
CA PRO A 142 -11.51 7.87 0.46
C PRO A 142 -10.84 6.70 1.23
N LEU A 143 -11.40 5.49 1.16
CA LEU A 143 -10.92 4.31 1.88
C LEU A 143 -10.26 3.25 0.99
N GLY A 144 -10.19 3.49 -0.33
CA GLY A 144 -9.70 2.52 -1.30
C GLY A 144 -10.71 2.22 -2.39
N SER A 145 -10.45 1.18 -3.16
CA SER A 145 -11.24 0.78 -4.33
C SER A 145 -11.78 -0.64 -4.24
N THR A 146 -11.17 -1.48 -3.41
CA THR A 146 -11.57 -2.88 -3.23
C THR A 146 -12.39 -3.08 -1.95
N PHE A 147 -13.19 -4.15 -1.92
CA PHE A 147 -13.87 -4.59 -0.70
C PHE A 147 -12.96 -4.65 0.53
N SER A 148 -11.76 -5.23 0.39
CA SER A 148 -10.85 -5.41 1.52
C SER A 148 -10.29 -4.09 2.05
N GLU A 149 -10.01 -3.12 1.17
CA GLU A 149 -9.49 -1.81 1.58
C GLU A 149 -10.60 -0.98 2.24
N ILE A 150 -11.76 -0.93 1.59
CA ILE A 150 -12.92 -0.16 2.04
C ILE A 150 -13.41 -0.66 3.41
N SER A 151 -13.64 -1.98 3.53
CA SER A 151 -14.13 -2.56 4.77
C SER A 151 -13.14 -2.38 5.91
N ARG A 152 -11.85 -2.62 5.67
CA ARG A 152 -10.78 -2.38 6.64
C ARG A 152 -10.74 -0.91 7.06
N GLY A 153 -10.74 0.02 6.10
CA GLY A 153 -10.69 1.46 6.37
C GLY A 153 -11.90 1.95 7.16
N MET A 154 -13.11 1.42 6.92
CA MET A 154 -14.29 1.74 7.72
C MET A 154 -14.17 1.22 9.15
N ILE A 155 -13.71 -0.03 9.31
CA ILE A 155 -13.52 -0.66 10.61
C ILE A 155 -12.46 0.09 11.42
N GLU A 156 -11.32 0.42 10.82
CA GLU A 156 -10.24 1.15 11.47
C GLU A 156 -10.70 2.52 11.96
N ARG A 157 -11.43 3.27 11.14
CA ARG A 157 -12.00 4.57 11.54
C ARG A 157 -13.00 4.43 12.68
N MET A 158 -13.81 3.38 12.68
CA MET A 158 -14.78 3.11 13.74
C MET A 158 -14.09 2.79 15.07
N LEU A 159 -13.08 1.93 15.03
CA LEU A 159 -12.27 1.59 16.21
C LEU A 159 -11.50 2.81 16.72
N ALA A 160 -10.93 3.62 15.83
CA ALA A 160 -10.26 4.86 16.18
C ALA A 160 -11.22 5.89 16.82
N TYR A 161 -12.44 6.00 16.30
CA TYR A 161 -13.47 6.85 16.90
C TYR A 161 -13.84 6.41 18.31
N TYR A 162 -14.03 5.11 18.53
CA TYR A 162 -14.31 4.56 19.85
C TYR A 162 -13.15 4.80 20.82
N ALA A 163 -11.92 4.53 20.39
CA ALA A 163 -10.72 4.77 21.19
C ALA A 163 -10.57 6.25 21.59
N LYS A 164 -10.95 7.18 20.71
CA LYS A 164 -10.87 8.62 20.96
C LYS A 164 -11.99 9.15 21.86
N ASN A 165 -13.23 8.68 21.68
CA ASN A 165 -14.41 9.28 22.29
C ASN A 165 -15.05 8.43 23.40
N GLY A 166 -14.62 7.19 23.60
CA GLY A 166 -15.22 6.24 24.55
C GLY A 166 -16.65 5.77 24.17
N ARG A 167 -17.15 6.17 23.00
CA ARG A 167 -18.47 5.81 22.48
C ARG A 167 -18.38 5.44 21.00
N TRP A 168 -19.32 4.62 20.55
CA TRP A 168 -19.43 4.25 19.14
C TRP A 168 -19.99 5.41 18.30
N PRO A 169 -19.69 5.44 16.99
CA PRO A 169 -20.33 6.36 16.05
C PRO A 169 -21.85 6.25 16.07
N SER A 170 -22.51 7.26 15.51
CA SER A 170 -23.95 7.26 15.30
C SER A 170 -24.40 5.99 14.54
N SER A 171 -25.60 5.49 14.86
CA SER A 171 -26.12 4.25 14.27
C SER A 171 -26.74 4.43 12.89
N ARG A 172 -27.02 5.67 12.48
CA ARG A 172 -27.72 5.97 11.23
C ARG A 172 -26.96 7.01 10.39
N PRO A 173 -26.95 6.86 9.06
CA PRO A 173 -26.54 7.90 8.13
C PRO A 173 -27.42 9.16 8.25
N PRO A 174 -26.90 10.36 7.88
CA PRO A 174 -25.53 10.61 7.43
C PRO A 174 -24.52 10.72 8.58
N ALA A 175 -24.99 10.88 9.82
CA ALA A 175 -24.14 11.12 11.00
C ALA A 175 -23.10 10.01 11.22
N SER A 176 -23.44 8.75 10.91
CA SER A 176 -22.51 7.63 11.01
C SER A 176 -21.29 7.76 10.10
N TYR A 177 -21.42 8.41 8.94
CA TYR A 177 -20.28 8.71 8.05
C TYR A 177 -19.48 9.89 8.58
N THR A 178 -20.16 10.97 8.98
CA THR A 178 -19.51 12.19 9.46
C THR A 178 -18.66 11.93 10.71
N ASP A 179 -19.15 11.10 11.64
CA ASP A 179 -18.40 10.66 12.82
C ASP A 179 -17.08 9.97 12.44
N LEU A 180 -17.03 9.25 11.31
CA LEU A 180 -15.83 8.58 10.80
C LEU A 180 -14.92 9.48 9.97
N GLY A 181 -15.25 10.76 9.83
CA GLY A 181 -14.57 11.69 8.92
C GLY A 181 -14.75 11.29 7.46
N LEU A 182 -15.93 10.79 7.11
CA LEU A 182 -16.35 10.42 5.75
C LEU A 182 -17.52 11.28 5.31
N THR A 183 -17.67 11.47 3.99
CA THR A 183 -18.82 12.17 3.41
C THR A 183 -19.82 11.16 2.87
N ALA A 184 -21.08 11.23 3.29
CA ALA A 184 -22.11 10.29 2.82
C ALA A 184 -22.28 10.27 1.28
N ALA A 185 -21.97 11.39 0.61
CA ALA A 185 -22.01 11.50 -0.86
C ALA A 185 -21.02 10.57 -1.57
N ASP A 186 -19.86 10.28 -0.95
CA ASP A 186 -18.84 9.38 -1.52
C ASP A 186 -19.35 7.92 -1.58
N TRP A 187 -20.42 7.62 -0.85
CA TRP A 187 -21.04 6.28 -0.73
C TRP A 187 -22.43 6.21 -1.39
N ALA A 188 -22.79 7.22 -2.18
CA ALA A 188 -24.08 7.26 -2.88
C ALA A 188 -24.16 6.27 -4.06
N LYS A 189 -23.01 5.83 -4.58
CA LYS A 189 -22.89 4.83 -5.65
C LYS A 189 -22.25 3.57 -5.10
N ALA A 190 -22.68 2.41 -5.60
CA ALA A 190 -22.07 1.14 -5.28
C ALA A 190 -20.63 1.06 -5.81
N VAL A 191 -19.76 0.42 -5.04
CA VAL A 191 -18.36 0.16 -5.41
C VAL A 191 -18.17 -1.34 -5.51
N GLU A 192 -17.70 -1.83 -6.66
CA GLU A 192 -17.69 -3.27 -6.98
C GLU A 192 -19.08 -3.92 -6.83
N HIS A 193 -20.14 -3.18 -7.16
CA HIS A 193 -21.54 -3.58 -6.95
C HIS A 193 -21.91 -3.86 -5.49
N LEU A 194 -21.19 -3.25 -4.54
CA LEU A 194 -21.44 -3.31 -3.11
C LEU A 194 -21.74 -1.93 -2.54
N ASN A 195 -22.76 -1.87 -1.71
CA ASN A 195 -23.12 -0.70 -0.90
C ASN A 195 -22.60 -0.92 0.52
N TYR A 196 -21.91 0.08 1.08
CA TYR A 196 -21.34 0.02 2.41
C TYR A 196 -22.06 1.01 3.31
N THR A 197 -22.54 0.57 4.47
CA THR A 197 -23.22 1.44 5.44
C THR A 197 -22.64 1.21 6.83
N PRO A 198 -21.85 2.15 7.38
CA PRO A 198 -21.43 2.11 8.77
C PRO A 198 -22.58 2.57 9.68
N GLY A 199 -22.68 1.96 10.86
CA GLY A 199 -23.64 2.35 11.89
C GLY A 199 -23.33 1.71 13.24
N GLY A 200 -23.08 2.54 14.26
CA GLY A 200 -22.84 2.05 15.61
C GLY A 200 -21.60 1.16 15.67
N THR A 201 -21.80 -0.12 15.99
CA THR A 201 -20.71 -1.13 16.01
C THR A 201 -20.59 -1.90 14.71
N LYS A 202 -21.42 -1.61 13.71
CA LYS A 202 -21.58 -2.44 12.53
C LYS A 202 -21.16 -1.73 11.25
N VAL A 203 -20.57 -2.48 10.34
CA VAL A 203 -20.40 -2.08 8.94
C VAL A 203 -21.18 -3.06 8.09
N SER A 204 -22.31 -2.62 7.55
CA SER A 204 -23.18 -3.42 6.68
C SER A 204 -22.73 -3.33 5.23
N VAL A 205 -22.83 -4.45 4.53
CA VAL A 205 -22.49 -4.60 3.11
C VAL A 205 -23.65 -5.31 2.41
N THR A 206 -24.19 -4.64 1.40
CA THR A 206 -25.38 -5.08 0.64
C THR A 206 -25.08 -5.01 -0.85
N PRO A 207 -25.47 -5.99 -1.67
CA PRO A 207 -25.25 -5.89 -3.12
C PRO A 207 -26.10 -4.79 -3.75
N GLU A 208 -25.61 -4.24 -4.85
CA GLU A 208 -26.37 -3.41 -5.77
C GLU A 208 -27.52 -4.21 -6.40
N LYS A 209 -28.60 -3.52 -6.76
CA LYS A 209 -29.75 -4.14 -7.44
C LYS A 209 -29.30 -4.85 -8.71
N GLY A 210 -29.63 -6.14 -8.82
CA GLY A 210 -29.23 -6.98 -9.96
C GLY A 210 -27.95 -7.80 -9.73
N TYR A 211 -27.30 -7.64 -8.57
CA TYR A 211 -26.17 -8.45 -8.14
C TYR A 211 -26.52 -9.28 -6.90
N VAL A 212 -25.74 -10.33 -6.69
CA VAL A 212 -25.80 -11.20 -5.52
C VAL A 212 -24.43 -11.36 -4.90
N ILE A 213 -24.38 -11.42 -3.57
CA ILE A 213 -23.17 -11.79 -2.83
C ILE A 213 -23.29 -13.27 -2.48
N THR A 214 -22.26 -14.05 -2.76
CA THR A 214 -22.10 -15.40 -2.22
C THR A 214 -20.95 -15.42 -1.23
N VAL A 215 -21.16 -16.07 -0.09
CA VAL A 215 -20.14 -16.24 0.95
C VAL A 215 -20.31 -17.61 1.61
N VAL A 216 -19.23 -18.23 2.02
CA VAL A 216 -19.25 -19.52 2.72
C VAL A 216 -19.25 -19.27 4.23
N ASP A 217 -20.12 -19.96 4.96
CA ASP A 217 -20.08 -19.92 6.42
C ASP A 217 -18.93 -20.76 6.99
N VAL A 218 -18.61 -20.57 8.28
CA VAL A 218 -17.54 -21.35 8.95
C VAL A 218 -17.79 -22.86 8.98
N LYS A 219 -18.98 -23.33 8.56
CA LYS A 219 -19.35 -24.74 8.44
C LYS A 219 -19.32 -25.23 6.99
N GLY A 220 -18.86 -24.43 6.04
CA GLY A 220 -18.74 -24.79 4.62
C GLY A 220 -20.04 -24.63 3.81
N LYS A 221 -21.10 -24.05 4.37
CA LYS A 221 -22.36 -23.83 3.65
C LYS A 221 -22.37 -22.46 2.98
N THR A 222 -22.58 -22.46 1.66
CA THR A 222 -22.74 -21.24 0.85
C THR A 222 -24.02 -20.50 1.21
N ARG A 223 -23.90 -19.20 1.43
CA ARG A 223 -24.96 -18.23 1.65
C ARG A 223 -25.00 -17.27 0.47
N THR A 224 -26.18 -17.08 -0.11
CA THR A 224 -26.42 -16.15 -1.21
C THR A 224 -27.29 -15.02 -0.70
N LEU A 225 -26.95 -13.79 -1.06
CA LEU A 225 -27.65 -12.58 -0.68
C LEU A 225 -28.03 -11.79 -1.91
N LYS A 226 -29.29 -11.34 -1.96
CA LYS A 226 -29.78 -10.42 -2.99
C LYS A 226 -29.94 -9.01 -2.44
N ALA A 227 -29.99 -8.03 -3.34
CA ALA A 227 -30.24 -6.64 -2.96
C ALA A 227 -31.61 -6.51 -2.26
N GLY A 228 -31.64 -5.87 -1.09
CA GLY A 228 -32.85 -5.73 -0.26
C GLY A 228 -33.15 -6.92 0.67
N GLU A 229 -32.33 -7.97 0.64
CA GLU A 229 -32.32 -8.99 1.70
C GLU A 229 -31.50 -8.53 2.91
N GLN A 230 -31.47 -9.33 3.98
CA GLN A 230 -30.68 -9.05 5.18
C GLN A 230 -29.17 -9.06 4.89
N ASP A 231 -28.48 -8.00 5.31
CA ASP A 231 -27.07 -7.72 4.98
C ASP A 231 -26.07 -8.73 5.56
N ILE A 232 -24.88 -8.77 4.94
CA ILE A 232 -23.66 -9.20 5.62
C ILE A 232 -23.12 -7.98 6.38
N PHE A 233 -22.76 -8.15 7.65
CA PHE A 233 -22.16 -7.06 8.40
C PHE A 233 -21.01 -7.53 9.28
N TYR A 234 -20.02 -6.66 9.41
CA TYR A 234 -18.99 -6.79 10.44
C TYR A 234 -19.52 -6.25 11.75
N ASP A 235 -19.24 -6.91 12.87
CA ASP A 235 -19.50 -6.39 14.21
C ASP A 235 -18.18 -6.14 14.97
N ALA A 236 -17.94 -4.88 15.33
CA ALA A 236 -16.71 -4.44 15.97
C ALA A 236 -16.54 -4.95 17.42
N LYS A 237 -17.62 -5.39 18.08
CA LYS A 237 -17.54 -5.99 19.43
C LYS A 237 -16.99 -7.41 19.41
N THR A 238 -17.36 -8.17 18.39
CA THR A 238 -17.00 -9.60 18.25
C THR A 238 -15.85 -9.81 17.28
N ALA A 239 -15.47 -8.78 16.52
CA ALA A 239 -14.45 -8.78 15.47
C ALA A 239 -14.70 -9.86 14.39
N LYS A 240 -15.98 -10.07 14.04
CA LYS A 240 -16.41 -11.13 13.11
C LYS A 240 -17.44 -10.60 12.12
N TRP A 241 -17.48 -11.26 10.96
CA TRP A 241 -18.50 -11.06 9.95
C TRP A 241 -19.67 -12.01 10.17
N TYR A 242 -20.88 -11.48 10.07
CA TYR A 242 -22.12 -12.22 10.26
C TYR A 242 -23.07 -12.03 9.08
N TYR A 243 -23.85 -13.08 8.81
CA TYR A 243 -25.01 -13.04 7.94
C TYR A 243 -26.29 -12.84 8.77
N LYS A 244 -27.11 -11.85 8.43
CA LYS A 244 -28.41 -11.53 9.07
C LYS A 244 -28.35 -11.01 10.51
N GLU A 245 -27.77 -11.80 11.42
CA GLU A 245 -27.80 -11.56 12.87
C GLU A 245 -26.57 -12.14 13.55
N VAL A 246 -26.23 -11.59 14.72
CA VAL A 246 -25.08 -12.01 15.53
C VAL A 246 -25.41 -13.33 16.24
N ASN A 247 -25.10 -14.45 15.57
CA ASN A 247 -25.26 -15.80 16.10
C ASN A 247 -24.07 -16.68 15.66
N LYS A 248 -23.68 -17.67 16.47
CA LYS A 248 -22.61 -18.63 16.17
C LYS A 248 -22.84 -19.35 14.82
N GLY A 249 -24.09 -19.60 14.45
CA GLY A 249 -24.45 -20.25 13.17
C GLY A 249 -24.37 -19.35 11.93
N ASN A 250 -24.17 -18.04 12.13
CA ASN A 250 -24.21 -17.02 11.08
C ASN A 250 -22.84 -16.40 10.80
N VAL A 251 -21.77 -16.89 11.44
CA VAL A 251 -20.42 -16.42 11.19
C VAL A 251 -20.01 -16.83 9.78
N VAL A 252 -19.55 -15.86 8.98
CA VAL A 252 -19.12 -16.08 7.60
C VAL A 252 -17.62 -15.91 7.44
N ASP A 253 -17.02 -16.72 6.56
CA ASP A 253 -15.64 -16.54 6.13
C ASP A 253 -15.61 -15.51 4.99
N ILE A 254 -15.26 -14.28 5.34
CA ILE A 254 -15.27 -13.16 4.40
C ILE A 254 -14.25 -13.33 3.27
N ALA A 255 -13.21 -14.15 3.44
CA ALA A 255 -12.24 -14.41 2.37
C ALA A 255 -12.88 -15.12 1.16
N THR A 256 -14.04 -15.76 1.36
CA THR A 256 -14.78 -16.48 0.32
C THR A 256 -15.83 -15.63 -0.40
N ILE A 257 -15.89 -14.32 -0.11
CA ILE A 257 -16.89 -13.44 -0.71
C ILE A 257 -16.73 -13.39 -2.23
N GLN A 258 -17.85 -13.48 -2.96
CA GLN A 258 -17.91 -13.30 -4.40
C GLN A 258 -19.15 -12.47 -4.75
N VAL A 259 -19.01 -11.56 -5.70
CA VAL A 259 -20.10 -10.73 -6.22
C VAL A 259 -20.39 -11.17 -7.65
N GLN A 260 -21.63 -11.53 -7.93
CA GLN A 260 -22.04 -12.06 -9.24
C GLN A 260 -23.34 -11.40 -9.70
N PRO A 261 -23.56 -11.24 -11.01
CA PRO A 261 -24.87 -10.82 -11.51
C PRO A 261 -25.93 -11.85 -11.10
N ALA A 262 -27.09 -11.37 -10.67
CA ALA A 262 -28.21 -12.22 -10.33
C ALA A 262 -28.67 -13.01 -11.57
N LYS A 263 -28.74 -14.34 -11.47
CA LYS A 263 -29.35 -15.16 -12.52
C LYS A 263 -30.82 -14.75 -12.66
N LYS A 264 -31.23 -14.42 -13.89
CA LYS A 264 -32.62 -14.12 -14.25
C LYS A 264 -33.50 -15.35 -14.05
#